data_AF-A0A662LQ70-F1
#
_entry.id   AF-A0A662LQ70-F1
#
_cell.length_a   1.000
_cell.length_b   1.000
_cell.length_c   1.000
_cell.angle_alpha   90.00
_cell.angle_beta   90.00
_cell.angle_gamma   90.00
#
_symmetry.space_group_name_H-M   'P 1'
#
loop_
_entity.id
_entity.type
_entity.pdbx_description
1 polymer ?
#
loop_
_entity_poly.entity_id
_entity_poly.type
_entity_poly.pdbx_seq_one_letter_code
_entity_poly.pdbx_strand_id
1 'polypeptide(L)'
;MNYYSFVVDTDSYAGNFEREMTAYVTGVLGDCEVGLDESVLFHDEMDLDLDELMYQKPNEQGTLRPCAIENTGIEIYGGVAIYFYEDPCAYLDMLKERSLEYAKKNNIQIFSFRVQYIEESIKITEIEYESCKDKSWNI
;
A
#
# COMPACT_ATOMS: atom_id res chain seq x y z
N MET A 1 -1.24 16.31 -8.65
CA MET A 1 -0.60 15.13 -9.25
C MET A 1 -1.64 14.02 -9.36
N ASN A 2 -1.49 13.07 -10.28
CA ASN A 2 -2.33 11.88 -10.33
C ASN A 2 -1.47 10.66 -9.94
N TYR A 3 -2.03 9.74 -9.17
CA TYR A 3 -1.33 8.56 -8.67
C TYR A 3 -2.31 7.44 -8.35
N TYR A 4 -1.80 6.24 -8.11
CA TYR A 4 -2.57 5.08 -7.68
C TYR A 4 -2.31 4.76 -6.21
N SER A 5 -3.27 4.13 -5.56
CA SER A 5 -3.18 3.60 -4.20
C SER A 5 -3.60 2.14 -4.19
N PHE A 6 -2.70 1.24 -3.80
CA PHE A 6 -3.05 -0.12 -3.41
C PHE A 6 -3.39 -0.11 -1.92
N VAL A 7 -4.64 -0.40 -1.59
CA VAL A 7 -5.12 -0.40 -0.21
C VAL A 7 -5.31 -1.81 0.30
N VAL A 8 -4.74 -2.05 1.49
CA VAL A 8 -4.91 -3.26 2.30
C VAL A 8 -5.82 -2.92 3.47
N ASP A 9 -7.02 -3.51 3.51
CA ASP A 9 -7.95 -3.34 4.63
C ASP A 9 -7.65 -4.35 5.73
N THR A 10 -7.48 -3.89 6.97
CA THR A 10 -7.12 -4.74 8.09
C THR A 10 -8.02 -4.53 9.31
N ASP A 11 -7.91 -5.42 10.28
CA ASP A 11 -8.56 -5.37 11.60
C ASP A 11 -7.75 -4.63 12.67
N SER A 12 -6.65 -4.00 12.27
CA SER A 12 -5.63 -3.48 13.18
C SER A 12 -5.35 -2.02 12.87
N TYR A 13 -4.99 -1.25 13.90
CA TYR A 13 -4.60 0.15 13.73
C TYR A 13 -3.33 0.25 12.85
N ALA A 14 -3.51 0.70 11.61
CA ALA A 14 -2.48 0.68 10.59
C ALA A 14 -1.28 1.55 10.93
N GLY A 15 -1.45 2.62 11.73
CA GLY A 15 -0.34 3.51 12.12
C GLY A 15 0.77 2.86 12.94
N ASN A 16 0.58 1.59 13.35
CA ASN A 16 1.62 0.80 14.00
C ASN A 16 2.51 0.06 13.00
N PHE A 17 2.05 -0.22 11.77
CA PHE A 17 2.71 -1.16 10.87
C PHE A 17 2.67 -0.75 9.38
N GLU A 18 2.04 0.36 9.01
CA GLU A 18 1.84 0.77 7.61
C GLU A 18 3.15 0.91 6.85
N ARG A 19 4.18 1.43 7.52
CA ARG A 19 5.52 1.65 6.95
C ARG A 19 6.29 0.35 6.79
N GLU A 20 6.25 -0.51 7.81
CA GLU A 20 6.91 -1.82 7.79
C GLU A 20 6.24 -2.76 6.76
N MET A 21 4.91 -2.78 6.71
CA MET A 21 4.17 -3.52 5.67
C MET A 21 4.53 -3.00 4.29
N THR A 22 4.61 -1.67 4.09
CA THR A 22 4.99 -1.12 2.79
C THR A 22 6.39 -1.56 2.40
N ALA A 23 7.37 -1.42 3.29
CA ALA A 23 8.74 -1.86 3.04
C ALA A 23 8.82 -3.38 2.77
N TYR A 24 8.07 -4.19 3.50
CA TYR A 24 8.01 -5.64 3.27
C TYR A 24 7.45 -5.96 1.90
N VAL A 25 6.38 -5.28 1.51
CA VAL A 25 5.63 -5.56 0.28
C VAL A 25 6.35 -5.03 -0.97
N THR A 26 7.04 -3.90 -0.87
CA THR A 26 7.61 -3.22 -2.06
C THR A 26 9.13 -3.06 -2.05
N GLY A 27 9.79 -3.29 -0.92
CA GLY A 27 11.20 -2.95 -0.73
C GLY A 27 11.47 -1.47 -0.47
N VAL A 28 10.49 -0.59 -0.69
CA VAL A 28 10.71 0.86 -0.73
C VAL A 28 10.51 1.50 0.64
N LEU A 29 11.51 2.28 1.05
CA LEU A 29 11.50 3.07 2.28
C LEU A 29 11.11 4.52 2.02
N GLY A 30 10.46 5.14 3.00
CA GLY A 30 10.34 6.60 3.08
C GLY A 30 11.49 7.25 3.86
N ASP A 31 11.45 8.57 4.00
CA ASP A 31 12.48 9.36 4.69
C ASP A 31 12.73 8.95 6.15
N CYS A 32 11.78 8.27 6.80
CA CYS A 32 11.93 7.81 8.16
C CYS A 32 12.66 6.46 8.30
N GLU A 33 12.97 5.79 7.18
CA GLU A 33 13.69 4.49 7.12
C GLU A 33 13.06 3.37 7.96
N VAL A 34 11.80 3.52 8.39
CA VAL A 34 11.05 2.49 9.09
C VAL A 34 10.71 1.36 8.13
N GLY A 35 11.00 0.13 8.53
CA GLY A 35 10.86 -1.06 7.69
C GLY A 35 12.18 -1.51 7.04
N LEU A 36 13.35 -1.03 7.51
CA LEU A 36 14.64 -1.35 6.89
C LEU A 36 14.90 -2.85 6.79
N ASP A 37 14.61 -3.62 7.84
CA ASP A 37 14.81 -5.07 7.84
C ASP A 37 13.87 -5.75 6.81
N GLU A 38 12.64 -5.26 6.71
CA GLU A 38 11.66 -5.72 5.72
C GLU A 38 12.05 -5.36 4.27
N SER A 39 12.65 -4.19 4.06
CA SER A 39 13.18 -3.75 2.77
C SER A 39 14.36 -4.61 2.32
N VAL A 40 15.32 -4.86 3.22
CA VAL A 40 16.44 -5.77 2.95
C VAL A 40 15.92 -7.17 2.60
N LEU A 41 14.94 -7.67 3.36
CA LEU A 41 14.33 -8.96 3.08
C LEU A 41 13.66 -9.00 1.70
N PHE A 42 12.95 -7.93 1.29
CA PHE A 42 12.37 -7.85 -0.04
C PHE A 42 13.44 -7.97 -1.13
N HIS A 43 14.53 -7.21 -1.04
CA HIS A 43 15.59 -7.23 -2.06
C HIS A 43 16.41 -8.53 -2.06
N ASP A 44 16.49 -9.23 -0.93
CA ASP A 44 17.11 -10.56 -0.86
C ASP A 44 16.23 -11.65 -1.49
N GLU A 45 14.90 -11.52 -1.37
CA GLU A 45 13.91 -12.50 -1.87
C GLU A 45 13.49 -12.24 -3.32
N MET A 46 13.51 -10.98 -3.76
CA MET A 46 12.94 -10.52 -5.03
C MET A 46 14.01 -9.95 -5.96
N ASP A 47 14.08 -10.47 -7.18
CA ASP A 47 14.83 -9.85 -8.29
C ASP A 47 13.98 -8.77 -8.98
N LEU A 48 13.52 -7.80 -8.19
CA LEU A 48 12.63 -6.73 -8.60
C LEU A 48 12.98 -5.42 -7.89
N ASP A 49 12.93 -4.31 -8.62
CA ASP A 49 13.09 -2.96 -8.09
C ASP A 49 11.82 -2.16 -8.41
N LEU A 50 11.20 -1.59 -7.37
CA LEU A 50 9.95 -0.82 -7.47
C LEU A 50 10.17 0.67 -7.18
N ASP A 51 11.39 1.12 -6.90
CA ASP A 51 11.67 2.50 -6.46
C ASP A 51 11.11 3.55 -7.44
N GLU A 52 11.27 3.33 -8.74
CA GLU A 52 10.80 4.27 -9.78
C GLU A 52 9.27 4.25 -9.96
N LEU A 53 8.59 3.18 -9.56
CA LEU A 53 7.14 3.04 -9.66
C LEU A 53 6.41 3.65 -8.45
N MET A 54 7.10 3.79 -7.32
CA MET A 54 6.52 4.19 -6.05
C MET A 54 6.40 5.71 -5.93
N TYR A 55 5.20 6.19 -5.58
CA TYR A 55 5.01 7.61 -5.32
C TYR A 55 5.29 7.92 -3.84
N GLN A 56 6.29 8.76 -3.59
CA GLN A 56 6.54 9.26 -2.24
C GLN A 56 5.80 10.57 -1.99
N LYS A 57 4.71 10.49 -1.23
CA LYS A 57 3.86 11.62 -0.89
C LYS A 57 4.42 12.35 0.36
N PRO A 58 4.62 13.68 0.31
CA PRO A 58 5.00 14.44 1.50
C PRO A 58 3.83 14.48 2.49
N ASN A 59 4.12 14.24 3.78
CA ASN A 59 3.17 14.50 4.86
C ASN A 59 3.13 16.00 5.23
N GLU A 60 2.35 16.37 6.26
CA GLU A 60 2.23 17.76 6.75
C GLU A 60 3.56 18.40 7.18
N GLN A 61 4.56 17.58 7.51
CA GLN A 61 5.89 18.01 7.94
C GLN A 61 6.91 17.96 6.79
N GLY A 62 6.48 17.61 5.58
CA GLY A 62 7.33 17.47 4.40
C GLY A 62 8.12 16.16 4.34
N THR A 63 7.88 15.22 5.27
CA THR A 63 8.50 13.89 5.24
C THR A 63 7.87 13.07 4.12
N LEU A 64 8.70 12.60 3.19
CA LEU A 64 8.29 11.77 2.07
C LEU A 64 7.99 10.34 2.54
N ARG A 65 6.82 9.82 2.17
CA ARG A 65 6.39 8.47 2.51
C ARG A 65 5.72 7.78 1.32
N PRO A 66 6.04 6.50 1.05
CA PRO A 66 5.37 5.71 0.03
C PRO A 66 3.97 5.21 0.45
N CYS A 67 3.51 5.56 1.64
CA CYS A 67 2.27 5.05 2.20
C CYS A 67 1.60 6.02 3.18
N ALA A 68 0.33 5.74 3.49
CA ALA A 68 -0.39 6.38 4.58
C ALA A 68 -1.41 5.45 5.21
N ILE A 69 -1.93 5.87 6.37
CA ILE A 69 -3.09 5.27 7.02
C ILE A 69 -4.33 5.66 6.21
N GLU A 70 -5.12 4.67 5.84
CA GLU A 70 -6.37 4.82 5.10
C GLU A 70 -7.57 4.53 6.01
N ASN A 71 -8.63 5.32 5.88
CA ASN A 71 -9.90 5.01 6.52
C ASN A 71 -10.70 4.09 5.59
N THR A 72 -10.96 2.87 6.07
CA THR A 72 -11.56 1.80 5.27
C THR A 72 -13.06 1.68 5.49
N GLY A 73 -13.62 2.48 6.41
CA GLY A 73 -15.03 2.38 6.82
C GLY A 73 -15.36 1.14 7.66
N ILE A 74 -14.49 0.12 7.69
CA ILE A 74 -14.60 -1.06 8.56
C ILE A 74 -14.11 -0.71 9.96
N GLU A 75 -12.88 -0.22 10.04
CA GLU A 75 -12.31 0.38 11.25
C GLU A 75 -11.72 1.75 10.91
N ILE A 76 -11.88 2.70 11.83
CA ILE A 76 -11.23 3.99 11.73
C ILE A 76 -9.72 3.71 11.84
N TYR A 77 -8.98 4.00 10.76
CA TYR A 77 -7.53 3.75 10.64
C TYR A 77 -7.10 2.28 10.46
N GLY A 78 -8.01 1.43 9.95
CA GLY A 78 -7.71 0.02 9.69
C GLY A 78 -6.99 -0.26 8.36
N GLY A 79 -6.68 0.74 7.54
CA GLY A 79 -6.15 0.54 6.19
C GLY A 79 -4.71 1.00 6.00
N VAL A 80 -3.96 0.28 5.18
CA VAL A 80 -2.66 0.71 4.64
C VAL A 80 -2.85 1.06 3.17
N ALA A 81 -2.63 2.33 2.81
CA ALA A 81 -2.57 2.78 1.42
C ALA A 81 -1.11 2.89 0.97
N ILE A 82 -0.75 2.15 -0.08
CA ILE A 82 0.58 2.14 -0.70
C ILE A 82 0.51 2.86 -2.06
N TYR A 83 1.36 3.85 -2.28
CA TYR A 83 1.23 4.79 -3.39
C TYR A 83 2.16 4.49 -4.58
N PHE A 84 1.61 4.61 -5.78
CA PHE A 84 2.32 4.36 -7.04
C PHE A 84 2.10 5.49 -8.05
N TYR A 85 3.13 5.85 -8.83
CA TYR A 85 2.97 6.78 -9.95
C TYR A 85 2.18 6.14 -11.10
N GLU A 86 2.35 4.84 -11.30
CA GLU A 86 1.71 4.06 -12.37
C GLU A 86 0.73 3.03 -11.81
N ASP A 87 -0.10 2.45 -12.68
CA ASP A 87 -1.06 1.42 -12.29
C ASP A 87 -0.31 0.16 -11.79
N PRO A 88 -0.48 -0.25 -10.52
CA PRO A 88 0.23 -1.40 -9.96
C PRO A 88 -0.33 -2.77 -10.41
N CYS A 89 -1.29 -2.81 -11.34
CA CYS A 89 -1.94 -4.05 -11.80
C CYS A 89 -0.96 -5.16 -12.20
N ALA A 90 0.18 -4.83 -12.83
CA ALA A 90 1.18 -5.81 -13.23
C ALA A 90 1.81 -6.56 -12.04
N TYR A 91 1.77 -5.96 -10.85
CA TYR A 91 2.37 -6.47 -9.61
C TYR A 91 1.33 -6.93 -8.58
N LEU A 92 0.03 -6.88 -8.93
CA LEU A 92 -1.06 -7.02 -7.97
C LEU A 92 -1.06 -8.35 -7.20
N ASP A 93 -0.73 -9.45 -7.87
CA ASP A 93 -0.68 -10.76 -7.22
C ASP A 93 0.47 -10.83 -6.20
N MET A 94 1.64 -10.29 -6.55
CA MET A 94 2.80 -10.17 -5.65
C MET A 94 2.47 -9.28 -4.45
N LEU A 95 1.89 -8.10 -4.69
CA LEU A 95 1.52 -7.16 -3.63
C LEU A 95 0.57 -7.80 -2.62
N LYS A 96 -0.42 -8.56 -3.09
CA LYS A 96 -1.37 -9.30 -2.24
C LYS A 96 -0.70 -10.43 -1.46
N GLU A 97 0.10 -11.26 -2.13
CA GLU A 97 0.79 -12.39 -1.52
C GLU A 97 1.69 -11.90 -0.37
N ARG A 98 2.52 -10.89 -0.63
CA ARG A 98 3.40 -10.32 0.41
C ARG A 98 2.62 -9.65 1.53
N SER A 99 1.52 -8.97 1.24
CA SER A 99 0.66 -8.39 2.28
C SER A 99 0.09 -9.46 3.20
N LEU A 100 -0.38 -10.59 2.65
CA LEU A 100 -0.89 -11.74 3.41
C LEU A 100 0.21 -12.38 4.26
N GLU A 101 1.42 -12.51 3.73
CA GLU A 101 2.56 -13.03 4.48
C GLU A 101 2.94 -12.15 5.66
N TYR A 102 3.07 -10.84 5.44
CA TYR A 102 3.35 -9.88 6.50
C TYR A 102 2.26 -9.94 7.57
N ALA A 103 0.99 -9.93 7.16
CA ALA A 103 -0.15 -9.98 8.07
C ALA A 103 -0.14 -11.27 8.91
N LYS A 104 0.14 -12.42 8.29
CA LYS A 104 0.28 -13.70 8.98
C LYS A 104 1.42 -13.70 10.01
N LYS A 105 2.58 -13.11 9.67
CA LYS A 105 3.74 -13.00 10.58
C LYS A 105 3.41 -12.12 11.80
N ASN A 106 2.57 -11.11 11.62
CA ASN A 106 2.24 -10.11 12.64
C ASN A 106 0.87 -10.28 13.30
N ASN A 107 0.16 -11.38 13.04
CA ASN A 107 -1.20 -11.65 13.55
C ASN A 107 -2.20 -10.53 13.20
N ILE A 108 -2.12 -10.00 11.99
CA ILE A 108 -3.07 -9.03 11.44
C ILE A 108 -4.06 -9.78 10.55
N GLN A 109 -5.36 -9.48 10.65
CA GLN A 109 -6.36 -9.98 9.71
C GLN A 109 -6.51 -8.98 8.57
N ILE A 110 -6.40 -9.45 7.33
CA ILE A 110 -6.77 -8.66 6.14
C ILE A 110 -8.20 -9.01 5.77
N PHE A 111 -9.02 -8.00 5.48
CA PHE A 111 -10.40 -8.16 5.01
C PHE A 111 -10.51 -8.11 3.49
N SER A 112 -9.80 -7.16 2.87
CA SER A 112 -9.93 -6.89 1.45
C SER A 112 -8.70 -6.17 0.88
N PHE A 113 -8.60 -6.20 -0.45
CA PHE A 113 -7.64 -5.42 -1.22
C PHE A 113 -8.37 -4.60 -2.26
N ARG A 114 -7.91 -3.37 -2.51
CA ARG A 114 -8.39 -2.55 -3.63
C ARG A 114 -7.28 -1.71 -4.25
N VAL A 115 -7.47 -1.30 -5.50
CA VAL A 115 -6.64 -0.30 -6.17
C VAL A 115 -7.52 0.90 -6.47
N GLN A 116 -7.02 2.10 -6.18
CA GLN A 116 -7.71 3.36 -6.42
C GLN A 116 -6.83 4.27 -7.28
N TYR A 117 -7.44 5.01 -8.19
CA TYR A 117 -6.79 6.10 -8.92
C TYR A 117 -7.20 7.44 -8.29
N ILE A 118 -6.22 8.30 -8.03
CA ILE A 118 -6.38 9.54 -7.28
C ILE A 118 -5.96 10.72 -8.15
N GLU A 119 -6.88 11.65 -8.39
CA GLU A 119 -6.62 12.92 -9.07
C GLU A 119 -6.62 14.08 -8.06
N GLU A 120 -5.47 14.72 -7.83
CA GLU A 120 -5.39 15.81 -6.83
C GLU A 120 -6.01 17.15 -7.29
N SER A 121 -6.68 17.21 -8.45
CA SER A 121 -7.31 18.44 -8.96
C SER A 121 -8.79 18.62 -8.60
N ILE A 122 -9.51 17.59 -8.13
CA ILE A 122 -10.94 17.67 -7.84
C ILE A 122 -11.29 16.72 -6.68
N LYS A 123 -12.24 17.12 -5.81
CA LYS A 123 -12.86 16.25 -4.80
C LYS A 123 -13.09 14.84 -5.35
N ILE A 124 -12.56 13.85 -4.63
CA ILE A 124 -12.74 12.40 -4.78
C ILE A 124 -14.05 12.10 -5.53
N THR A 125 -13.94 11.85 -6.83
CA THR A 125 -14.89 11.00 -7.53
C THR A 125 -14.42 9.59 -7.26
N GLU A 126 -15.19 8.81 -6.50
CA GLU A 126 -15.12 7.36 -6.60
C GLU A 126 -15.34 7.02 -8.07
N ILE A 127 -14.26 6.67 -8.76
CA ILE A 127 -14.34 6.07 -10.08
C ILE A 127 -14.32 4.57 -9.80
N GLU A 128 -15.48 3.92 -9.90
CA GLU A 128 -15.54 2.48 -10.12
C GLU A 128 -14.85 2.21 -11.46
N TYR A 129 -13.60 1.75 -11.41
CA TYR A 129 -12.77 1.50 -12.59
C TYR A 129 -12.93 0.04 -13.03
N GLU A 130 -13.66 -0.18 -14.12
CA GLU A 130 -13.78 -1.49 -14.76
C GLU A 130 -12.54 -1.82 -15.64
N SER A 131 -11.39 -2.12 -15.02
CA SER A 131 -10.24 -2.79 -15.65
C SER A 131 -9.10 -2.98 -14.63
N CYS A 132 -8.59 -4.13 -14.23
CA CYS A 132 -8.88 -5.53 -14.51
C CYS A 132 -9.94 -6.08 -13.55
N LYS A 133 -11.20 -6.03 -14.00
CA LYS A 133 -12.41 -6.69 -13.44
C LYS A 133 -12.48 -6.72 -11.92
N ASP A 134 -13.19 -5.74 -11.38
CA ASP A 134 -13.93 -5.76 -10.11
C ASP A 134 -13.84 -7.09 -9.38
N LYS A 135 -12.86 -7.15 -8.51
CA LYS A 135 -12.84 -8.14 -7.47
C LYS A 135 -12.40 -7.42 -6.20
N SER A 136 -13.37 -6.85 -5.49
CA SER A 136 -13.30 -6.87 -4.04
C SER A 136 -13.30 -8.35 -3.65
N TRP A 137 -12.13 -8.82 -3.24
CA TRP A 137 -11.99 -10.18 -2.75
C TRP A 137 -12.09 -10.09 -1.24
N ASN A 138 -13.22 -10.54 -0.70
CA ASN A 138 -13.26 -10.94 0.70
C ASN A 138 -12.39 -12.19 0.82
N ILE A 139 -11.38 -12.14 1.69
CA ILE A 139 -10.51 -13.28 1.99
C ILE A 139 -11.30 -14.39 2.68
#